data_AF-A0A8I1P6A5-F1
#
_entry.id   AF-A0A8I1P6A5-F1
#
_cell.length_a   1.000
_cell.length_b   1.000
_cell.length_c   1.000
_cell.angle_alpha   90.00
_cell.angle_beta   90.00
_cell.angle_gamma   90.00
#
_symmetry.space_group_name_H-M   'P 1'
#
loop_
_entity.id
_entity.type
_entity.pdbx_description
1 polymer ?
#
loop_
_entity_poly.entity_id
_entity_poly.type
_entity_poly.pdbx_seq_one_letter_code
_entity_poly.pdbx_strand_id
1 'polypeptide(L)'
;MHRIAQGDDQSACAATEEATVPDRSSLRNQMLEIEPELGTLAGVIAALQIFAEASDHIDPRAIALLARVGGEALERVEAAWRSVTGSRTKVS
;
A
#
# COMPACT_ATOMS: atom_id res chain seq x y z
N MET A 1 -15.76 54.96 -36.59
CA MET A 1 -16.58 54.28 -35.56
C MET A 1 -15.84 53.03 -35.11
N HIS A 2 -15.04 53.14 -34.05
CA HIS A 2 -14.36 52.00 -33.41
C HIS A 2 -15.04 51.71 -32.07
N ARG A 3 -15.23 50.41 -31.83
CA ARG A 3 -16.13 49.80 -30.84
C ARG A 3 -15.55 49.91 -29.43
N ILE A 4 -16.41 50.21 -28.46
CA ILE A 4 -16.15 50.33 -27.02
C ILE A 4 -16.32 48.97 -26.31
N ALA A 5 -15.50 48.77 -25.27
CA ALA A 5 -15.64 47.93 -24.05
C ALA A 5 -15.65 46.40 -24.15
N GLN A 6 -14.51 45.80 -23.79
CA GLN A 6 -14.22 45.15 -22.49
C GLN A 6 -15.41 44.65 -21.64
N GLY A 7 -15.36 43.38 -21.24
CA GLY A 7 -16.22 42.77 -20.23
C GLY A 7 -15.84 41.30 -20.00
N ASP A 8 -15.49 41.02 -18.76
CA ASP A 8 -14.82 39.86 -18.18
C ASP A 8 -15.57 38.51 -18.24
N ASP A 9 -14.90 37.51 -17.66
CA ASP A 9 -15.44 36.27 -17.11
C ASP A 9 -15.80 35.17 -18.13
N GLN A 10 -15.08 34.04 -18.09
CA GLN A 10 -15.31 33.07 -17.02
C GLN A 10 -14.49 31.79 -17.28
N SER A 11 -13.88 31.33 -16.19
CA SER A 11 -13.67 29.91 -15.87
C SER A 11 -12.91 29.05 -16.88
N ALA A 12 -11.62 28.90 -16.59
CA ALA A 12 -11.08 27.60 -16.18
C ALA A 12 -11.96 26.39 -16.54
N CYS A 13 -11.84 25.91 -17.78
CA CYS A 13 -12.20 24.54 -18.08
C CYS A 13 -11.22 23.67 -17.31
N ALA A 14 -11.70 23.22 -16.16
CA ALA A 14 -11.10 22.26 -15.26
C ALA A 14 -10.26 21.26 -16.06
N ALA A 15 -8.97 21.20 -15.73
CA ALA A 15 -8.18 20.00 -15.94
C ALA A 15 -9.02 18.87 -15.33
N THR A 16 -9.67 18.13 -16.22
CA THR A 16 -10.42 16.95 -15.82
C THR A 16 -9.34 16.02 -15.34
N GLU A 17 -9.24 15.90 -14.02
CA GLU A 17 -8.44 14.91 -13.34
C GLU A 17 -9.01 13.57 -13.83
N GLU A 18 -8.47 13.10 -14.96
CA GLU A 18 -8.69 11.76 -15.46
C GLU A 18 -8.23 10.87 -14.32
N ALA A 19 -9.21 10.38 -13.54
CA ALA A 19 -9.05 9.25 -12.68
C ALA A 19 -8.58 8.12 -13.60
N THR A 20 -7.26 8.00 -13.70
CA THR A 20 -6.58 6.98 -14.49
C THR A 20 -6.99 5.66 -13.89
N VAL A 21 -7.98 5.02 -14.51
CA VAL A 21 -8.37 3.66 -14.20
C VAL A 21 -7.08 2.85 -14.34
N PRO A 22 -6.56 2.25 -13.26
CA PRO A 22 -5.27 1.57 -13.33
C PRO A 22 -5.37 0.51 -14.41
N ASP A 23 -4.44 0.56 -15.36
CA ASP A 23 -4.31 -0.46 -16.39
C ASP A 23 -4.29 -1.83 -15.69
N ARG A 24 -5.07 -2.80 -16.19
CA ARG A 24 -5.14 -4.15 -15.60
C ARG A 24 -3.76 -4.78 -15.47
N SER A 25 -2.83 -4.40 -16.36
CA SER A 25 -1.43 -4.81 -16.28
C SER A 25 -0.72 -4.27 -15.02
N SER A 26 -0.99 -3.01 -14.66
CA SER A 26 -0.45 -2.33 -13.47
C SER A 26 -1.01 -2.94 -12.19
N LEU A 27 -2.32 -3.19 -12.12
CA LEU A 27 -2.95 -3.86 -10.97
C LEU A 27 -2.36 -5.26 -10.77
N ARG A 28 -2.21 -6.04 -11.85
CA ARG A 28 -1.61 -7.38 -11.78
C ARG A 28 -0.17 -7.33 -11.28
N ASN A 29 0.64 -6.40 -11.75
CA ASN A 29 2.02 -6.26 -11.30
C ASN A 29 2.10 -5.90 -9.81
N GLN A 30 1.26 -4.98 -9.34
CA GLN A 30 1.21 -4.62 -7.92
C GLN A 30 0.72 -5.79 -7.04
N MET A 31 -0.21 -6.62 -7.53
CA MET A 31 -0.61 -7.84 -6.82
C MET A 31 0.54 -8.87 -6.74
N LEU A 32 1.37 -8.98 -7.78
CA LEU A 32 2.56 -9.84 -7.78
C LEU A 32 3.64 -9.35 -6.80
N GLU A 33 3.69 -8.04 -6.51
CA GLU A 33 4.57 -7.48 -5.47
C GLU A 33 4.10 -7.81 -4.05
N ILE A 34 2.78 -7.94 -3.84
CA ILE A 34 2.18 -8.27 -2.54
C ILE A 34 2.34 -9.77 -2.21
N GLU A 35 2.22 -10.65 -3.20
CA GLU A 35 2.29 -12.11 -3.04
C GLU A 35 3.47 -12.63 -2.20
N PRO A 36 4.74 -12.27 -2.45
CA PRO A 36 5.88 -12.77 -1.67
C PRO A 36 5.85 -12.32 -0.20
N GLU A 37 5.34 -11.11 0.06
CA GLU A 37 5.23 -10.58 1.41
C GLU A 37 4.13 -11.29 2.20
N LEU A 38 3.01 -11.65 1.55
CA LEU A 38 1.99 -12.51 2.15
C LEU A 38 2.57 -13.90 2.49
N GLY A 39 3.44 -14.45 1.64
CA GLY A 39 4.17 -15.69 1.93
C GLY A 39 5.06 -15.56 3.17
N THR A 40 5.77 -14.43 3.30
CA THR A 40 6.59 -14.14 4.48
C THR A 40 5.75 -14.04 5.75
N LEU A 41 4.63 -13.32 5.71
CA LEU A 41 3.70 -13.20 6.84
C LEU A 41 3.10 -14.55 7.24
N ALA A 42 2.72 -15.38 6.27
CA ALA A 42 2.24 -16.73 6.53
C ALA A 42 3.31 -17.59 7.22
N GLY A 43 4.57 -17.49 6.78
CA GLY A 43 5.69 -18.18 7.42
C GLY A 43 5.94 -17.72 8.86
N VAL A 44 5.85 -16.42 9.12
CA VAL A 44 5.96 -15.86 10.48
C VAL A 44 4.84 -16.38 11.37
N ILE A 45 3.60 -16.40 10.90
CA ILE A 45 2.45 -16.94 11.65
C ILE A 45 2.65 -18.42 11.95
N ALA A 46 3.08 -19.22 10.98
CA ALA A 46 3.34 -20.64 11.18
C ALA A 46 4.44 -20.87 12.24
N ALA A 47 5.52 -20.08 12.22
CA ALA A 47 6.57 -20.16 13.23
C ALA A 47 6.05 -19.81 14.63
N LEU A 48 5.21 -18.77 14.75
CA LEU A 48 4.58 -18.41 16.02
C LEU A 48 3.62 -19.47 16.54
N GLN A 49 2.89 -20.16 15.65
CA GLN A 49 2.02 -21.29 16.02
C GLN A 49 2.84 -22.47 16.57
N ILE A 50 3.95 -22.83 15.90
CA ILE A 50 4.86 -23.88 16.36
C ILE A 50 5.41 -23.52 17.76
N PHE A 51 5.79 -22.27 17.96
CA PHE A 51 6.26 -21.79 19.26
C PHE A 51 5.17 -21.83 20.33
N ALA A 52 3.93 -21.48 19.99
CA ALA A 52 2.82 -21.54 20.93
C ALA A 52 2.49 -22.97 21.38
N GLU A 53 2.71 -23.96 20.53
CA GLU A 53 2.54 -25.39 20.86
C GLU A 53 3.75 -25.98 21.60
N ALA A 54 4.93 -25.37 21.46
CA ALA A 54 6.11 -25.80 22.18
C ALA A 54 5.97 -25.49 23.68
N SER A 55 6.06 -26.53 24.52
CA SER A 55 6.06 -26.38 25.99
C SER A 55 7.39 -25.88 26.57
N ASP A 56 8.37 -25.62 25.72
CA ASP A 56 9.75 -25.25 26.09
C ASP A 56 9.99 -23.73 26.11
N HIS A 57 11.13 -23.34 26.65
CA HIS A 57 11.59 -21.95 26.61
C HIS A 57 11.95 -21.55 25.16
N ILE A 58 11.13 -20.69 24.57
CA ILE A 58 11.43 -20.06 23.28
C ILE A 58 12.46 -18.95 23.49
N ASP A 59 13.53 -18.95 22.69
CA ASP A 59 14.52 -17.87 22.71
C ASP A 59 13.84 -16.53 22.36
N PRO A 60 13.87 -15.52 23.25
CA PRO A 60 13.30 -14.19 22.98
C PRO A 60 13.88 -13.52 21.72
N ARG A 61 15.12 -13.85 21.32
CA ARG A 61 15.73 -13.35 20.09
C ARG A 61 15.06 -13.91 18.85
N ALA A 62 14.61 -15.17 18.88
CA ALA A 62 13.85 -15.77 17.78
C ALA A 62 12.51 -15.05 17.59
N ILE A 63 11.82 -14.73 18.69
CA ILE A 63 10.58 -13.94 18.66
C ILE A 63 10.85 -12.53 18.11
N ALA A 64 11.92 -11.87 18.56
CA ALA A 64 12.28 -10.53 18.06
C ALA A 64 12.60 -10.52 16.56
N LEU A 65 13.27 -11.56 16.05
CA LEU A 65 13.53 -11.71 14.62
C LEU A 65 12.24 -11.92 13.82
N LEU A 66 11.33 -12.78 14.30
CA LEU A 66 10.03 -12.98 13.66
C LEU A 66 9.19 -11.70 13.65
N ALA A 67 9.16 -10.97 14.77
CA ALA A 67 8.45 -9.70 14.87
C ALA A 67 9.00 -8.66 13.89
N ARG A 68 10.32 -8.57 13.76
CA ARG A 68 10.97 -7.67 12.80
C ARG A 68 10.64 -8.05 11.37
N VAL A 69 10.84 -9.31 10.99
CA VAL A 69 10.60 -9.78 9.62
C VAL A 69 9.12 -9.65 9.25
N GLY A 70 8.22 -10.01 10.18
CA GLY A 70 6.77 -9.84 9.99
C GLY A 70 6.37 -8.37 9.87
N GLY A 71 6.96 -7.48 10.69
CA GLY A 71 6.71 -6.04 10.59
C GLY A 71 7.16 -5.45 9.25
N GLU A 72 8.39 -5.76 8.81
CA GLU A 72 8.91 -5.31 7.51
C GLU A 72 8.05 -5.81 6.34
N ALA A 73 7.59 -7.06 6.39
CA ALA A 73 6.69 -7.61 5.37
C ALA A 73 5.31 -6.93 5.37
N LEU A 74 4.75 -6.68 6.56
CA LEU A 74 3.47 -5.98 6.70
C LEU A 74 3.55 -4.55 6.15
N GLU A 75 4.62 -3.81 6.44
CA GLU A 75 4.85 -2.47 5.90
C GLU A 75 4.88 -2.48 4.37
N ARG A 76 5.55 -3.47 3.76
CA ARG A 76 5.60 -3.63 2.30
C ARG A 76 4.24 -3.97 1.70
N VAL A 77 3.47 -4.86 2.32
CA VAL A 77 2.08 -5.17 1.93
C VAL A 77 1.22 -3.90 2.00
N GLU A 78 1.30 -3.15 3.09
CA GLU A 78 0.51 -1.94 3.25
C GLU A 78 0.86 -0.87 2.22
N ALA A 79 2.17 -0.68 1.93
CA ALA A 79 2.62 0.28 0.93
C ALA A 79 2.11 -0.08 -0.46
N ALA A 80 2.25 -1.35 -0.86
CA ALA A 80 1.75 -1.85 -2.15
C ALA A 80 0.21 -1.77 -2.22
N TRP A 81 -0.49 -2.13 -1.15
CA TRP A 81 -1.95 -2.03 -1.06
C TRP A 81 -2.46 -0.59 -1.18
N ARG A 82 -1.81 0.37 -0.52
CA ARG A 82 -2.14 1.80 -0.67
C ARG A 82 -1.88 2.30 -2.08
N SER A 83 -0.82 1.82 -2.73
CA SER A 83 -0.53 2.11 -4.15
C SER A 83 -1.64 1.58 -5.08
N VAL A 84 -2.16 0.38 -4.81
CA VAL A 84 -3.25 -0.23 -5.59
C VAL A 84 -4.58 0.51 -5.43
N THR A 85 -4.93 0.83 -4.18
CA THR A 85 -6.25 1.37 -3.84
C THR A 85 -6.35 2.89 -3.98
N GLY A 86 -5.24 3.57 -4.32
CA GLY A 86 -5.16 5.03 -4.33
C GLY A 86 -5.37 5.66 -2.94
N SER A 87 -5.35 4.86 -1.88
CA SER A 87 -5.61 5.29 -0.51
C SER A 87 -4.39 5.99 0.06
N ARG A 88 -4.23 7.28 -0.27
CA ARG A 88 -3.29 8.16 0.42
C ARG A 88 -3.88 8.53 1.78
N THR A 89 -3.76 7.66 2.77
CA THR A 89 -3.97 8.08 4.17
C THR A 89 -2.84 9.02 4.54
N LYS A 90 -3.11 10.33 4.50
CA LYS A 90 -2.29 11.33 5.20
C LYS A 90 -2.24 10.90 6.67
N VAL A 91 -1.13 10.33 7.09
CA VAL A 91 -0.81 10.24 8.51
C VAL A 91 -0.35 11.64 8.89
N SER A 92 -1.18 12.33 9.68
CA SER A 92 -0.84 13.57 10.38
C SER A 92 -0.08 13.26 11.66
#